data_AF-A0A8S8YT20-F1
#
_entry.id   AF-A0A8S8YT20-F1
#
_cell.length_a   1.000
_cell.length_b   1.000
_cell.length_c   1.000
_cell.angle_alpha   90.00
_cell.angle_beta   90.00
_cell.angle_gamma   90.00
#
_symmetry.space_group_name_H-M   'P 1'
#
loop_
_entity.id
_entity.type
_entity.pdbx_description
1 polymer ?
#
loop_
_entity_poly.entity_id
_entity_poly.type
_entity_poly.pdbx_seq_one_letter_code
_entity_poly.pdbx_strand_id
1 'polypeptide(L)'
;MKDFQPKRVLPKNAHALARYSAICQEQGLVPIIEPEVLMDGDHDARRCYEVTAEILDATFSECESQGVHIPGALLKPNMIIQGMIVRTLFLERRLQISLSNV
;
A
#
# COMPACT_ATOMS: atom_id res chain seq x y z
N MET A 1 5.70 -7.77 2.59
CA MET A 1 4.98 -8.37 1.45
C MET A 1 5.17 -9.88 1.28
N LYS A 2 5.98 -10.59 2.09
CA LYS A 2 6.18 -12.06 1.92
C LYS A 2 4.89 -12.89 2.01
N ASP A 3 3.86 -12.39 2.69
CA ASP A 3 2.56 -13.07 2.86
C ASP A 3 1.39 -12.33 2.22
N PHE A 4 1.65 -11.32 1.37
CA PHE A 4 0.57 -10.61 0.68
C PHE A 4 -0.08 -11.56 -0.33
N GLN A 5 -1.35 -11.90 -0.08
CA GLN A 5 -2.18 -12.76 -0.94
C GLN A 5 -3.13 -11.88 -1.75
N PRO A 6 -2.66 -11.26 -2.86
CA PRO A 6 -3.42 -10.27 -3.59
C PRO A 6 -4.81 -10.77 -3.97
N LYS A 7 -4.89 -12.00 -4.48
CA LYS A 7 -6.11 -12.60 -5.02
C LYS A 7 -7.29 -12.73 -4.03
N ARG A 8 -7.08 -12.76 -2.71
CA ARG A 8 -8.18 -12.89 -1.72
C ARG A 8 -8.63 -11.55 -1.13
N VAL A 9 -7.72 -10.58 -1.05
CA VAL A 9 -7.93 -9.36 -0.25
C VAL A 9 -8.18 -8.15 -1.15
N LEU A 10 -7.57 -8.10 -2.35
CA LEU A 10 -7.76 -6.99 -3.30
C LEU A 10 -9.23 -6.72 -3.61
N PRO A 11 -10.05 -7.72 -4.02
CA PRO A 11 -11.40 -7.43 -4.48
C PRO A 11 -12.28 -6.79 -3.39
N LYS A 12 -12.09 -7.21 -2.13
CA LYS A 12 -12.87 -6.67 -1.01
C LYS A 12 -12.49 -5.23 -0.69
N ASN A 13 -11.20 -4.92 -0.67
CA ASN A 13 -10.72 -3.57 -0.38
C ASN A 13 -11.04 -2.61 -1.53
N ALA A 14 -10.82 -3.05 -2.77
CA ALA A 14 -11.16 -2.29 -3.98
C ALA A 14 -12.66 -1.96 -4.02
N HIS A 15 -13.52 -2.97 -3.80
CA HIS A 15 -14.96 -2.77 -3.76
C HIS A 15 -15.40 -1.80 -2.65
N ALA A 16 -14.79 -1.86 -1.46
CA ALA A 16 -15.10 -0.95 -0.37
C ALA A 16 -14.68 0.50 -0.68
N LEU A 17 -13.50 0.71 -1.25
CA LEU A 17 -13.00 2.03 -1.66
C LEU A 17 -13.85 2.64 -2.77
N ALA A 18 -14.25 1.85 -3.76
CA ALA A 18 -15.14 2.29 -4.83
C ALA A 18 -16.52 2.70 -4.27
N ARG A 19 -17.07 1.92 -3.34
CA ARG A 19 -18.36 2.24 -2.69
C ARG A 19 -18.30 3.50 -1.86
N TYR A 20 -17.23 3.67 -1.10
CA TYR A 20 -16.95 4.92 -0.38
C TYR A 20 -16.90 6.11 -1.35
N SER A 21 -16.20 5.96 -2.47
CA SER A 21 -16.01 7.02 -3.46
C SER A 21 -17.32 7.43 -4.12
N ALA A 22 -18.16 6.47 -4.49
CA ALA A 22 -19.49 6.73 -5.05
C ALA A 22 -20.37 7.51 -4.06
N ILE A 23 -20.42 7.08 -2.79
CA ILE A 23 -21.19 7.77 -1.74
C ILE A 23 -20.68 9.20 -1.52
N CYS A 24 -19.35 9.41 -1.49
CA CYS A 24 -18.79 10.76 -1.38
C CYS A 24 -19.28 11.67 -2.51
N GLN A 25 -19.26 11.17 -3.75
CA GLN A 25 -19.70 11.95 -4.91
C GLN A 25 -21.20 12.22 -4.90
N GLU A 26 -22.03 11.26 -4.48
CA GLU A 26 -23.47 11.47 -4.27
C GLU A 26 -23.76 12.59 -3.26
N GLN A 27 -22.87 12.79 -2.28
CA GLN A 27 -22.98 13.85 -1.29
C GLN A 27 -22.24 15.15 -1.70
N GLY A 28 -21.73 15.24 -2.93
CA GLY A 28 -21.01 16.42 -3.43
C GLY A 28 -19.61 16.60 -2.85
N LEU A 29 -19.01 15.54 -2.29
CA LEU A 29 -17.64 15.53 -1.78
C LEU A 29 -16.68 14.94 -2.81
N VAL A 30 -15.43 15.41 -2.78
CA VAL A 30 -14.33 14.83 -3.55
C VAL A 30 -13.72 13.67 -2.76
N PRO A 31 -13.86 12.40 -3.19
CA PRO A 31 -13.24 11.28 -2.50
C PRO A 31 -11.72 11.26 -2.67
N ILE A 32 -11.02 10.87 -1.60
CA ILE A 32 -9.60 10.49 -1.66
C ILE A 32 -9.53 8.97 -1.63
N ILE A 33 -9.07 8.38 -2.72
CA ILE A 33 -8.93 6.93 -2.91
C ILE A 33 -7.52 6.55 -2.46
N GLU A 34 -7.42 5.82 -1.35
CA GLU A 34 -6.15 5.39 -0.75
C GLU A 34 -6.05 3.85 -0.72
N PRO A 35 -5.59 3.23 -1.82
CA PRO A 35 -5.36 1.79 -1.87
C PRO A 35 -3.99 1.45 -1.28
N GLU A 36 -3.86 1.55 0.05
CA GLU A 36 -2.59 1.36 0.75
C GLU A 36 -2.14 -0.11 0.83
N VAL A 37 -0.83 -0.32 0.73
CA VAL A 37 -0.15 -1.61 0.95
C VAL A 37 0.87 -1.46 2.06
N LEU A 38 0.86 -2.38 3.02
CA LEU A 38 1.92 -2.48 4.02
C LEU A 38 3.26 -2.81 3.34
N MET A 39 4.16 -1.83 3.31
CA MET A 39 5.52 -1.90 2.73
C MET A 39 6.53 -2.64 3.63
N ASP A 40 6.06 -3.39 4.63
CA ASP A 40 6.95 -4.09 5.53
C ASP A 40 7.55 -5.34 4.90
N GLY A 41 8.84 -5.57 5.13
CA GLY A 41 9.52 -6.83 4.81
C GLY A 41 10.51 -6.75 3.66
N ASP A 42 11.22 -7.85 3.44
CA ASP A 42 12.33 -7.98 2.49
C ASP A 42 11.81 -8.18 1.07
N HIS A 43 11.55 -7.07 0.36
CA HIS A 43 11.16 -7.06 -1.04
C HIS A 43 11.83 -5.90 -1.78
N ASP A 44 12.11 -6.11 -3.05
CA ASP A 44 12.70 -5.09 -3.92
C ASP A 44 11.64 -4.10 -4.45
N ALA A 45 12.11 -3.00 -5.02
CA ALA A 45 11.23 -1.98 -5.61
C ALA A 45 10.40 -2.52 -6.78
N ARG A 46 10.91 -3.53 -7.50
CA ARG A 46 10.18 -4.18 -8.60
C ARG A 46 8.95 -4.91 -8.08
N ARG A 47 9.08 -5.66 -6.99
CA ARG A 47 7.95 -6.34 -6.36
C ARG A 47 6.92 -5.34 -5.83
N CYS A 48 7.38 -4.21 -5.27
CA CYS A 48 6.49 -3.11 -4.87
C CYS A 48 5.68 -2.59 -6.08
N TYR A 49 6.35 -2.31 -7.20
CA TYR A 49 5.70 -1.88 -8.45
C TYR A 49 4.63 -2.87 -8.92
N GLU A 50 4.98 -4.15 -9.04
CA GLU A 50 4.07 -5.18 -9.56
C GLU A 50 2.78 -5.28 -8.74
N VAL A 51 2.89 -5.23 -7.41
CA VAL A 51 1.73 -5.31 -6.53
C VAL A 51 0.94 -4.02 -6.50
N THR A 52 1.59 -2.86 -6.47
CA THR A 52 0.88 -1.57 -6.55
C THR A 52 0.11 -1.47 -7.88
N ALA A 53 0.67 -1.94 -8.98
CA ALA A 53 -0.02 -1.98 -10.28
C ALA A 53 -1.28 -2.86 -10.23
N GLU A 54 -1.18 -4.09 -9.70
CA GLU A 54 -2.32 -5.01 -9.56
C GLU A 54 -3.45 -4.41 -8.70
N ILE A 55 -3.08 -3.70 -7.64
CA ILE A 55 -4.03 -3.06 -6.71
C ILE A 55 -4.72 -1.87 -7.34
N LEU A 56 -3.96 -1.01 -8.03
CA LEU A 56 -4.54 0.13 -8.73
C LEU A 56 -5.52 -0.34 -9.79
N ASP A 57 -5.15 -1.33 -10.60
CA ASP A 57 -6.03 -1.88 -11.65
C ASP A 57 -7.35 -2.41 -11.08
N ALA A 58 -7.29 -3.22 -10.02
CA ALA A 58 -8.50 -3.72 -9.34
C ALA A 58 -9.34 -2.58 -8.74
N THR A 59 -8.70 -1.57 -8.14
CA THR A 59 -9.39 -0.44 -7.50
C THR A 59 -10.11 0.41 -8.54
N PHE A 60 -9.45 0.72 -9.67
CA PHE A 60 -10.07 1.48 -10.75
C PHE A 60 -11.17 0.71 -11.46
N SER A 61 -11.01 -0.61 -11.65
CA SER A 61 -12.06 -1.46 -12.20
C SER A 61 -13.32 -1.48 -11.31
N GLU A 62 -13.17 -1.54 -9.99
CA GLU A 62 -14.29 -1.43 -9.06
C GLU A 62 -14.88 -0.01 -9.01
N CYS A 63 -14.06 1.02 -9.15
CA CYS A 63 -14.56 2.40 -9.23
C CYS A 63 -15.41 2.61 -10.49
N GLU A 64 -14.98 2.05 -11.63
CA GLU A 64 -15.75 2.07 -12.87
C GLU A 64 -17.06 1.28 -12.74
N SER A 65 -17.01 0.07 -12.15
CA SER A 65 -18.20 -0.76 -11.95
C SER A 65 -19.27 -0.09 -11.09
N GLN A 66 -18.85 0.73 -10.12
CA GLN A 66 -19.72 1.48 -9.22
C GLN A 66 -20.05 2.90 -9.70
N GLY A 67 -19.59 3.29 -10.89
CA GLY A 67 -19.94 4.58 -11.50
C GLY A 67 -19.25 5.80 -10.87
N VAL A 68 -18.08 5.62 -10.26
CA VAL A 68 -17.29 6.72 -9.71
C VAL A 68 -16.79 7.62 -10.83
N HIS A 69 -17.05 8.93 -10.72
CA HIS A 69 -16.52 9.94 -11.62
C HIS A 69 -15.04 10.21 -11.33
N ILE A 70 -14.14 9.48 -11.98
CA ILE A 70 -12.68 9.54 -11.74
C ILE A 70 -12.08 10.95 -11.80
N PRO A 71 -12.45 11.85 -12.75
CA PRO A 71 -11.92 13.21 -12.76
C PRO A 71 -12.29 14.04 -11.50
N GLY A 72 -13.32 13.63 -10.77
CA GLY A 72 -13.75 14.23 -9.51
C GLY A 72 -13.25 13.48 -8.28
N ALA A 73 -12.18 12.69 -8.38
CA ALA A 73 -11.55 11.96 -7.29
C ALA A 73 -10.04 12.28 -7.20
N LEU A 74 -9.46 12.14 -6.01
CA LEU A 74 -8.02 12.22 -5.79
C LEU A 74 -7.46 10.84 -5.45
N LEU A 75 -6.31 10.49 -6.00
CA LEU A 75 -5.60 9.25 -5.68
C LEU A 75 -4.48 9.54 -4.67
N LYS A 76 -4.41 8.75 -3.60
CA LYS A 76 -3.32 8.77 -2.63
C LYS A 76 -2.64 7.38 -2.61
N PRO A 77 -1.75 7.10 -3.56
CA PRO A 77 -1.07 5.81 -3.63
C PRO A 77 0.17 5.80 -2.72
N ASN A 78 0.72 4.60 -2.49
CA ASN A 78 2.05 4.47 -1.93
C ASN A 78 3.12 4.80 -2.99
N MET A 79 4.30 5.26 -2.53
CA MET A 79 5.47 5.37 -3.40
C MET A 79 6.04 3.98 -3.69
N ILE A 80 6.60 3.80 -4.89
CA ILE A 80 7.30 2.57 -5.27
C ILE A 80 8.72 2.63 -4.72
N ILE A 81 8.95 1.93 -3.60
CA ILE A 81 10.24 1.87 -2.92
C ILE A 81 10.55 0.43 -2.50
N GLN A 82 11.82 0.15 -2.23
CA GLN A 82 12.20 -1.12 -1.62
C GLN A 82 11.67 -1.21 -0.19
N GLY A 83 11.33 -2.41 0.26
CA GLY A 83 10.87 -2.64 1.62
C GLY A 83 11.92 -2.25 2.65
N MET A 84 11.49 -1.55 3.70
CA MET A 84 12.35 -1.27 4.83
C MET A 84 12.39 -2.51 5.72
N ILE A 85 13.48 -3.27 5.65
CA ILE A 85 13.76 -4.24 6.69
C ILE A 85 14.20 -3.43 7.92
N VAL A 86 13.34 -3.34 8.93
CA VAL A 86 13.79 -2.96 10.28
C VAL A 86 14.65 -4.12 10.79
N ARG A 87 15.92 -4.14 10.37
CA ARG A 87 16.94 -4.97 10.99
C ARG A 87 17.30 -4.24 12.29
N THR A 88 16.88 -4.78 13.42
CA THR A 88 17.37 -4.40 14.75
C THR A 88 18.87 -4.70 14.84
N LEU A 89 19.71 -3.94 14.14
CA LEU A 89 21.17 -4.02 14.22
C LEU A 89 21.74 -2.99 15.20
N PHE A 90 20.88 -2.28 15.95
CA PHE A 90 21.32 -1.24 16.88
C PHE A 90 21.83 -1.77 18.23
N LEU A 91 21.58 -3.04 18.57
CA LEU A 91 21.95 -3.58 19.90
C LEU A 91 23.27 -4.38 19.94
N GLU A 92 23.78 -4.90 18.82
CA GLU A 92 24.97 -5.78 18.88
C GLU A 92 26.32 -5.06 18.73
N ARG A 93 26.38 -3.80 18.26
CA ARG A 93 27.66 -3.06 18.12
C ARG A 93 28.14 -2.34 19.38
N ARG A 94 27.39 -2.35 20.49
CA ARG A 94 27.80 -1.70 21.75
C ARG A 94 28.55 -2.61 22.73
N LEU A 95 28.46 -3.94 22.59
CA LEU A 95 29.12 -4.86 23.53
C LEU A 95 30.57 -5.21 23.14
N GLN A 96 31.00 -4.98 21.90
CA GLN A 96 32.34 -5.36 21.44
C GLN A 96 33.42 -4.28 21.70
N ILE A 97 33.04 -3.03 21.96
CA ILE A 97 33.98 -1.94 22.25
C ILE A 97 34.40 -1.93 23.74
N SER A 98 33.68 -2.64 24.62
CA SER A 98 34.00 -2.69 26.06
C SER A 98 34.99 -3.81 26.45
N LEU A 99 35.28 -4.76 25.55
CA LEU A 99 36.16 -5.91 25.84
C LEU A 99 37.56 -5.79 25.20
N SER A 100 37.88 -4.65 24.58
CA SER A 100 39.20 -4.38 23.99
C SER A 100 40.10 -3.50 24.87
N ASN A 101 39.68 -3.20 26.11
CA ASN A 101 40.47 -2.50 27.13
C ASN A 101 40.76 -3.39 28.36
N VAL A 102 41.05 -4.68 28.12
CA VAL A 102 41.88 -5.50 29.02
C VAL A 102 43.19 -5.77 28.32
#